data_AF-U2YDP8-F1
#
_entry.id   AF-U2YDP8-F1
#
_cell.length_a   1.000
_cell.length_b   1.000
_cell.length_c   1.000
_cell.angle_alpha   90.00
_cell.angle_beta   90.00
_cell.angle_gamma   90.00
#
_symmetry.space_group_name_H-M   'P 1'
#
loop_
_entity.id
_entity.type
_entity.pdbx_description
1 polymer ?
#
loop_
_entity_poly.entity_id
_entity_poly.type
_entity_poly.pdbx_seq_one_letter_code
_entity_poly.pdbx_strand_id
1 'polypeptide(L)'
;DSQIDIVKIILPIGFDSQNIGRGYAHLIEHLIIRNNYDILGKIEFSGGWFNGTTRENNTEIVIYSVSNDYGSTTIDELVKSIELYKFNLTKKDFEDEIEVIKKEYKTLMMNNSQHDINQRIGDLSQICKFDIDEANSILEKVHEKIKIIMFSKRYIKSNSSFRCFDIQVLDANKDYIIKGNNKYS
;
A
#
# COMPACT_ATOMS: atom_id res chain seq x y z
N ASP A 1 -4.06 -14.74 23.11
CA ASP A 1 -4.35 -13.30 22.90
C ASP A 1 -4.48 -13.03 21.42
N SER A 2 -5.25 -12.03 21.00
CA SER A 2 -5.33 -11.65 19.59
C SER A 2 -4.88 -10.22 19.39
N GLN A 3 -4.19 -9.93 18.28
CA GLN A 3 -3.76 -8.60 17.88
C GLN A 3 -4.34 -8.29 16.51
N ILE A 4 -4.83 -7.07 16.36
CA ILE A 4 -5.23 -6.50 15.08
C ILE A 4 -4.27 -5.36 14.79
N ASP A 5 -3.63 -5.42 13.64
CA ASP A 5 -2.73 -4.40 13.15
C ASP A 5 -3.29 -3.80 11.86
N ILE A 6 -3.25 -2.48 11.77
CA ILE A 6 -3.59 -1.73 10.58
C ILE A 6 -2.37 -0.88 10.22
N VAL A 7 -1.83 -1.12 9.04
CA VAL A 7 -0.76 -0.31 8.45
C VAL A 7 -1.35 0.43 7.26
N LYS A 8 -1.19 1.75 7.22
CA LYS A 8 -1.56 2.59 6.09
C LYS A 8 -0.31 3.31 5.57
N ILE A 9 0.08 2.97 4.35
CA ILE A 9 1.19 3.59 3.63
C ILE A 9 0.59 4.64 2.70
N ILE A 10 1.10 5.87 2.73
CA ILE A 10 0.61 7.00 1.96
C ILE A 10 1.75 7.56 1.14
N LEU A 11 1.64 7.43 -0.17
CA LEU A 11 2.54 8.03 -1.14
C LEU A 11 1.96 9.38 -1.58
N PRO A 12 2.77 10.44 -1.65
CA PRO A 12 2.32 11.78 -2.05
C PRO A 12 2.32 11.93 -3.57
N ILE A 13 1.76 10.93 -4.27
CA ILE A 13 1.52 10.92 -5.71
C ILE A 13 0.09 10.48 -5.94
N GLY A 14 -0.57 11.06 -6.92
CA GLY A 14 -1.93 10.73 -7.30
C GLY A 14 -2.13 11.04 -8.78
N PHE A 15 -3.33 10.84 -9.30
CA PHE A 15 -3.57 11.01 -10.73
C PHE A 15 -3.52 12.48 -11.22
N ASP A 16 -3.56 13.47 -10.31
CA ASP A 16 -3.38 14.90 -10.64
C ASP A 16 -1.93 15.41 -10.40
N SER A 17 -1.01 14.50 -10.07
CA SER A 17 0.39 14.85 -9.84
C SER A 17 1.07 15.34 -11.12
N GLN A 18 1.44 16.62 -11.14
CA GLN A 18 1.99 17.30 -12.33
C GLN A 18 3.38 16.81 -12.76
N ASN A 19 4.12 16.15 -11.86
CA ASN A 19 5.53 15.79 -12.06
C ASN A 19 5.73 14.34 -12.49
N ILE A 20 4.66 13.62 -12.82
CA ILE A 20 4.68 12.22 -13.25
C ILE A 20 3.80 12.06 -14.48
N GLY A 21 4.10 11.07 -15.33
CA GLY A 21 3.21 10.73 -16.44
C GLY A 21 1.84 10.28 -15.94
N ARG A 22 0.78 10.52 -16.74
CA ARG A 22 -0.57 10.02 -16.41
C ARG A 22 -0.56 8.50 -16.28
N GLY A 23 -1.31 7.99 -15.31
CA GLY A 23 -1.38 6.56 -15.01
C GLY A 23 -0.23 6.01 -14.17
N TYR A 24 0.89 6.73 -14.01
CA TYR A 24 2.02 6.21 -13.21
C TYR A 24 1.72 6.08 -11.73
N ALA A 25 0.87 6.94 -11.14
CA ALA A 25 0.47 6.77 -9.73
C ALA A 25 -0.29 5.45 -9.52
N HIS A 26 -1.20 5.12 -10.45
CA HIS A 26 -1.95 3.86 -10.44
C HIS A 26 -1.06 2.65 -10.74
N LEU A 27 -0.13 2.76 -11.69
CA LEU A 27 0.89 1.74 -11.92
C LEU A 27 1.73 1.48 -10.65
N ILE A 28 2.23 2.53 -10.00
CA ILE A 28 3.06 2.42 -8.79
C ILE A 28 2.29 1.74 -7.65
N GLU A 29 0.99 2.03 -7.49
CA GLU A 29 0.12 1.30 -6.56
C GLU A 29 0.18 -0.22 -6.80
N HIS A 30 -0.04 -0.64 -8.05
CA HIS A 30 0.00 -2.04 -8.45
C HIS A 30 1.38 -2.66 -8.21
N LEU A 31 2.45 -1.96 -8.60
CA LEU A 31 3.82 -2.45 -8.45
C LEU A 31 4.22 -2.60 -6.98
N ILE A 32 3.75 -1.73 -6.06
CA ILE A 32 4.00 -1.91 -4.62
C ILE A 32 3.35 -3.20 -4.12
N ILE A 33 2.10 -3.46 -4.50
CA ILE A 33 1.41 -4.70 -4.11
C ILE A 33 2.14 -5.91 -4.70
N ARG A 34 2.47 -5.87 -5.99
CA ARG A 34 3.14 -6.96 -6.70
C ARG A 34 4.51 -7.26 -6.11
N ASN A 35 5.31 -6.22 -5.84
CA ASN A 35 6.66 -6.36 -5.27
C ASN A 35 6.64 -6.96 -3.86
N ASN A 36 5.56 -6.74 -3.12
CA ASN A 36 5.40 -7.19 -1.74
C ASN A 36 4.44 -8.38 -1.61
N TYR A 37 4.09 -9.05 -2.71
CA TYR A 37 3.04 -10.06 -2.71
C TYR A 37 3.37 -11.26 -1.81
N ASP A 38 4.66 -11.61 -1.64
CA ASP A 38 5.07 -12.72 -0.77
C ASP A 38 4.68 -12.51 0.71
N ILE A 39 4.79 -11.28 1.21
CA ILE A 39 4.37 -10.96 2.58
C ILE A 39 2.87 -10.68 2.64
N LEU A 40 2.33 -9.95 1.66
CA LEU A 40 0.91 -9.61 1.61
C LEU A 40 0.02 -10.87 1.47
N GLY A 41 0.45 -11.86 0.69
CA GLY A 41 -0.24 -13.15 0.56
C GLY A 41 -0.21 -13.98 1.84
N LYS A 42 0.85 -13.88 2.65
CA LYS A 42 0.88 -14.51 4.00
C LYS A 42 -0.13 -13.85 4.94
N ILE A 43 -0.30 -12.53 4.83
CA ILE A 43 -1.30 -11.79 5.61
C ILE A 43 -2.70 -12.25 5.23
N GLU A 44 -3.01 -12.32 3.93
CA GLU A 44 -4.31 -12.83 3.46
C GLU A 44 -4.56 -14.27 3.90
N PHE A 45 -3.56 -15.15 3.79
CA PHE A 45 -3.67 -16.55 4.24
C PHE A 45 -3.96 -16.65 5.74
N SER A 46 -3.51 -15.67 6.52
CA SER A 46 -3.75 -15.59 7.97
C SER A 46 -5.10 -14.96 8.32
N GLY A 47 -5.94 -14.65 7.33
CA GLY A 47 -7.24 -13.99 7.50
C GLY A 47 -7.15 -12.47 7.60
N GLY A 48 -5.99 -11.90 7.28
CA GLY A 48 -5.82 -10.47 7.03
C GLY A 48 -6.34 -10.06 5.66
N TRP A 49 -6.15 -8.78 5.32
CA TRP A 49 -6.60 -8.19 4.07
C TRP A 49 -5.73 -6.99 3.72
N PHE A 50 -5.56 -6.70 2.44
CA PHE A 50 -4.92 -5.46 2.01
C PHE A 50 -5.62 -4.88 0.79
N ASN A 51 -5.40 -3.59 0.53
CA ASN A 51 -5.89 -2.93 -0.67
C ASN A 51 -5.05 -1.71 -1.04
N GLY A 52 -4.97 -1.44 -2.34
CA GLY A 52 -4.43 -0.21 -2.91
C GLY A 52 -5.55 0.76 -3.31
N THR A 53 -5.28 2.06 -3.25
CA THR A 53 -6.17 3.08 -3.83
C THR A 53 -5.39 4.32 -4.23
N THR A 54 -5.46 4.68 -5.50
CA THR A 54 -4.96 5.94 -6.03
C THR A 54 -6.07 6.98 -6.15
N ARG A 55 -5.84 8.16 -5.56
CA ARG A 55 -6.72 9.33 -5.53
C ARG A 55 -6.06 10.49 -6.29
N GLU A 56 -6.71 11.65 -6.28
CA GLU A 56 -6.23 12.88 -6.95
C GLU A 56 -4.80 13.22 -6.55
N ASN A 57 -4.54 13.24 -5.24
CA ASN A 57 -3.31 13.81 -4.66
C ASN A 57 -2.45 12.78 -3.91
N ASN A 58 -2.93 11.54 -3.73
CA ASN A 58 -2.21 10.52 -3.00
C ASN A 58 -2.56 9.10 -3.50
N THR A 59 -1.68 8.16 -3.16
CA THR A 59 -1.86 6.72 -3.34
C THR A 59 -1.70 6.09 -1.96
N GLU A 60 -2.63 5.21 -1.61
CA GLU A 60 -2.72 4.60 -0.29
C GLU A 60 -2.67 3.08 -0.40
N ILE A 61 -1.83 2.43 0.39
CA ILE A 61 -1.88 0.98 0.61
C ILE A 61 -2.32 0.76 2.05
N VAL A 62 -3.44 0.06 2.25
CA VAL A 62 -3.95 -0.32 3.57
C VAL A 62 -3.76 -1.80 3.76
N ILE A 63 -3.19 -2.19 4.89
CA ILE A 63 -2.93 -3.58 5.27
C ILE A 63 -3.55 -3.79 6.63
N TYR A 64 -4.40 -4.80 6.72
CA TYR A 64 -5.06 -5.28 7.91
C TYR A 64 -4.51 -6.68 8.22
N SER A 65 -3.85 -6.83 9.36
CA SER A 65 -3.31 -8.10 9.81
C SER A 65 -4.00 -8.52 11.10
N VAL A 66 -4.26 -9.82 11.22
CA VAL A 66 -4.79 -10.45 12.42
C VAL A 66 -3.78 -11.47 12.89
N SER A 67 -3.20 -11.28 14.07
CA SER A 67 -2.38 -12.33 14.67
C SER A 67 -3.28 -13.43 15.21
N ASN A 68 -3.11 -14.64 14.70
CA ASN A 68 -3.66 -15.87 15.28
C ASN A 68 -2.49 -16.75 15.78
N ASP A 69 -2.80 -17.86 16.46
CA ASP A 69 -1.81 -18.69 17.19
C ASP A 69 -0.72 -19.35 16.30
N TYR A 70 -0.70 -19.08 14.98
CA TYR A 70 0.19 -19.71 13.98
C TYR A 70 1.40 -18.87 13.53
N GLY A 71 1.61 -17.69 14.11
CA GLY A 71 2.79 -16.88 13.85
C GLY A 71 2.43 -15.41 13.79
N SER A 72 2.85 -14.65 14.81
CA SER A 72 2.64 -13.21 14.86
C SER A 72 3.78 -12.50 14.13
N THR A 73 3.61 -12.15 12.86
CA THR A 73 4.40 -11.05 12.30
C THR A 73 3.97 -9.79 13.03
N THR A 74 4.86 -9.21 13.84
CA THR A 74 4.57 -7.96 14.52
C THR A 74 4.38 -6.83 13.51
N ILE A 75 3.66 -5.76 13.89
CA ILE A 75 3.46 -4.59 13.03
C ILE A 75 4.80 -3.98 12.56
N ASP A 76 5.83 -4.02 13.41
CA ASP A 76 7.17 -3.53 13.08
C ASP A 76 7.87 -4.42 12.04
N GLU A 77 7.74 -5.74 12.16
CA GLU A 77 8.27 -6.69 11.17
C GLU A 77 7.54 -6.57 9.83
N LEU A 78 6.22 -6.38 9.89
CA LEU A 78 5.40 -6.13 8.70
C LEU A 78 5.90 -4.89 7.97
N VAL A 79 6.04 -3.74 8.66
CA VAL A 79 6.52 -2.51 8.01
C VAL A 79 7.93 -2.65 7.47
N LYS A 80 8.84 -3.28 8.21
CA LYS A 80 10.23 -3.51 7.75
C LYS A 80 10.31 -4.43 6.53
N SER A 81 9.35 -5.33 6.37
CA SER A 81 9.31 -6.27 5.24
C SER A 81 8.72 -5.68 3.96
N ILE A 82 8.03 -4.53 4.04
CA ILE A 82 7.44 -3.89 2.87
C ILE A 82 8.50 -3.00 2.21
N GLU A 83 8.91 -3.40 1.02
CA GLU A 83 9.82 -2.62 0.20
C GLU A 83 9.08 -1.46 -0.46
N LEU A 84 9.49 -0.23 -0.11
CA LEU A 84 8.95 1.04 -0.63
C LEU A 84 10.01 1.91 -1.32
N TYR A 85 11.24 1.41 -1.47
CA TYR A 85 12.37 2.17 -2.01
C TYR A 85 12.63 1.87 -3.49
N LYS A 86 12.35 0.65 -3.93
CA LYS A 86 12.59 0.18 -5.29
C LYS A 86 11.71 -1.03 -5.60
N PHE A 87 11.33 -1.20 -6.86
CA PHE A 87 10.75 -2.43 -7.38
C PHE A 87 11.84 -3.42 -7.81
N ASN A 88 11.87 -4.57 -7.16
CA ASN A 88 12.72 -5.71 -7.45
C ASN A 88 11.93 -6.77 -8.23
N LEU A 89 11.24 -6.34 -9.28
CA LEU A 89 10.39 -7.18 -10.12
C LEU A 89 11.16 -7.72 -11.33
N THR A 90 10.82 -8.93 -11.77
CA THR A 90 11.31 -9.42 -13.06
C THR A 90 10.62 -8.66 -14.19
N LYS A 91 11.25 -8.63 -15.37
CA LYS A 91 10.61 -8.06 -16.57
C LYS A 91 9.24 -8.69 -16.84
N LYS A 92 9.12 -10.00 -16.61
CA LYS A 92 7.87 -10.73 -16.78
C LYS A 92 6.81 -10.28 -15.79
N ASP A 93 7.15 -10.11 -14.51
CA ASP A 93 6.19 -9.63 -13.51
C ASP A 93 5.65 -8.24 -13.85
N PHE A 94 6.53 -7.36 -14.34
CA PHE A 94 6.13 -6.05 -14.82
C PHE A 94 5.19 -6.15 -16.04
N GLU A 95 5.57 -6.92 -17.06
CA GLU A 95 4.74 -7.14 -18.26
C GLU A 95 3.36 -7.75 -17.91
N ASP A 96 3.32 -8.72 -16.99
CA ASP A 96 2.09 -9.33 -16.49
C ASP A 96 1.19 -8.28 -15.81
N GLU A 97 1.77 -7.37 -15.01
CA GLU A 97 1.03 -6.29 -14.36
C GLU A 97 0.48 -5.26 -15.37
N ILE A 98 1.24 -4.96 -16.42
CA ILE A 98 0.74 -4.09 -17.51
C ILE A 98 -0.50 -4.71 -18.18
N GLU A 99 -0.52 -6.03 -18.39
CA GLU A 99 -1.70 -6.71 -18.94
C GLU A 99 -2.90 -6.69 -17.98
N VAL A 100 -2.67 -6.75 -16.67
CA VAL A 100 -3.72 -6.56 -15.65
C VAL A 100 -4.32 -5.16 -15.78
N ILE A 101 -3.51 -4.12 -15.83
CA ILE A 101 -3.97 -2.72 -15.96
C ILE A 101 -4.73 -2.51 -17.27
N LYS A 102 -4.28 -3.09 -18.40
CA LYS A 102 -5.02 -3.03 -19.68
C LYS A 102 -6.40 -3.67 -19.58
N LYS A 103 -6.53 -4.77 -18.83
CA LYS A 103 -7.81 -5.43 -18.58
C LYS A 103 -8.71 -4.57 -17.70
N GLU A 104 -8.15 -3.99 -16.64
CA GLU A 104 -8.87 -3.06 -15.75
C GLU A 104 -9.40 -1.85 -16.51
N TYR A 105 -8.57 -1.21 -17.35
CA TYR A 105 -8.97 -0.12 -18.24
C TYR A 105 -10.21 -0.48 -19.05
N LYS A 106 -10.21 -1.65 -19.71
CA LYS A 106 -11.35 -2.11 -20.53
C LYS A 106 -12.61 -2.31 -19.69
N THR A 107 -12.48 -2.87 -18.48
CA THR A 107 -13.61 -3.08 -17.57
C THR A 107 -14.18 -1.76 -17.07
N LEU A 108 -13.33 -0.81 -16.68
CA LEU A 108 -13.76 0.47 -16.15
C LEU A 108 -14.41 1.37 -17.21
N MET A 109 -13.93 1.30 -18.45
CA MET A 109 -14.53 1.98 -19.61
C MET A 109 -15.99 1.58 -19.89
N MET A 110 -16.46 0.44 -19.38
CA MET A 110 -17.87 0.04 -19.54
C MET A 110 -18.83 0.86 -18.69
N ASN A 111 -18.35 1.44 -17.57
CA ASN A 111 -19.18 2.05 -16.54
C ASN A 111 -18.84 3.53 -16.27
N ASN A 112 -17.79 4.06 -16.87
CA ASN A 112 -17.26 5.39 -16.60
C ASN A 112 -16.96 6.16 -17.89
N SER A 113 -16.83 7.49 -17.80
CA SER A 113 -16.44 8.29 -18.95
C SER A 113 -14.97 8.04 -19.32
N GLN A 114 -14.66 8.12 -20.62
CA GLN A 114 -13.28 7.99 -21.10
C GLN A 114 -12.35 9.04 -20.49
N HIS A 115 -12.85 10.25 -20.25
CA HIS A 115 -12.08 11.32 -19.66
C HIS A 115 -11.60 10.94 -18.25
N ASP A 116 -12.51 10.45 -17.41
CA ASP A 116 -12.21 10.08 -16.02
C ASP A 116 -11.23 8.90 -15.94
N ILE A 117 -11.40 7.89 -16.81
CA ILE A 117 -10.51 6.73 -16.85
C ILE A 117 -9.11 7.12 -17.31
N ASN A 118 -9.01 7.92 -18.38
CA ASN A 118 -7.73 8.37 -18.90
C ASN A 118 -6.98 9.27 -17.90
N GLN A 119 -7.70 10.03 -17.08
CA GLN A 119 -7.08 10.81 -16.00
C GLN A 119 -6.49 9.89 -14.94
N ARG A 120 -7.24 8.87 -14.49
CA ARG A 120 -6.86 8.00 -13.37
C ARG A 120 -5.79 6.96 -13.71
N ILE A 121 -5.96 6.25 -14.82
CA ILE A 121 -5.18 5.05 -15.19
C ILE A 121 -4.28 5.31 -16.40
N GLY A 122 -4.51 6.41 -17.12
CA GLY A 122 -3.89 6.67 -18.42
C GLY A 122 -4.69 6.01 -19.55
N ASP A 123 -4.48 6.51 -20.77
CA ASP A 123 -5.04 5.86 -21.97
C ASP A 123 -4.21 4.62 -22.38
N LEU A 124 -4.78 3.76 -23.24
CA LEU A 124 -4.08 2.55 -23.69
C LEU A 124 -2.71 2.81 -24.34
N SER A 125 -2.53 3.96 -25.01
CA SER A 125 -1.25 4.31 -25.64
C SER A 125 -0.19 4.67 -24.60
N GLN A 126 -0.61 5.26 -23.47
CA GLN A 126 0.24 5.55 -22.33
C GLN A 126 0.57 4.27 -21.56
N ILE A 127 -0.42 3.42 -21.28
CA ILE A 127 -0.24 2.14 -20.58
C ILE A 127 0.77 1.24 -21.31
N CYS A 128 0.71 1.18 -22.64
CA CYS A 128 1.65 0.37 -23.44
C CYS A 128 3.10 0.90 -23.41
N LYS A 129 3.32 2.12 -22.92
CA LYS A 129 4.63 2.78 -22.85
C LYS A 129 5.15 2.88 -21.41
N PHE A 130 4.46 2.30 -20.44
CA PHE A 130 4.95 2.26 -19.07
C PHE A 130 6.32 1.58 -19.00
N ASP A 131 7.19 2.19 -18.20
CA ASP A 131 8.56 1.75 -18.00
C ASP A 131 8.85 1.59 -16.51
N ILE A 132 9.47 0.47 -16.16
CA ILE A 132 9.81 0.16 -14.76
C ILE A 132 10.89 1.10 -14.24
N ASP A 133 11.80 1.58 -15.10
CA ASP A 133 12.85 2.51 -14.70
C ASP A 133 12.27 3.89 -14.39
N GLU A 134 11.28 4.35 -15.17
CA GLU A 134 10.52 5.57 -14.86
C GLU A 134 9.73 5.41 -13.56
N ALA A 135 9.03 4.29 -13.35
CA ALA A 135 8.31 4.02 -12.11
C ALA A 135 9.23 4.02 -10.88
N ASN A 136 10.41 3.39 -10.98
CA ASN A 136 11.43 3.42 -9.93
C ASN A 136 11.95 4.84 -9.68
N SER A 137 12.21 5.62 -10.74
CA SER A 137 12.64 7.02 -10.60
C SER A 137 11.60 7.89 -9.90
N ILE A 138 10.31 7.67 -10.17
CA ILE A 138 9.22 8.36 -9.49
C ILE A 138 9.19 7.97 -8.01
N LEU A 139 9.24 6.67 -7.71
CA LEU A 139 9.22 6.16 -6.34
C LEU A 139 10.40 6.72 -5.53
N GLU A 140 11.61 6.73 -6.10
CA GLU A 140 12.80 7.29 -5.49
C GLU A 140 12.64 8.79 -5.17
N LYS A 141 12.02 9.58 -6.04
CA LYS A 141 11.79 11.02 -5.80
C LYS A 141 10.82 11.32 -4.66
N VAL A 142 9.92 10.38 -4.36
CA VAL A 142 8.89 10.57 -3.33
C VAL A 142 9.12 9.76 -2.07
N HIS A 143 10.09 8.86 -2.05
CA HIS A 143 10.32 7.92 -0.95
C HIS A 143 10.44 8.61 0.41
N GLU A 144 11.20 9.72 0.49
CA GLU A 144 11.41 10.47 1.74
C GLU A 144 10.12 11.12 2.28
N LYS A 145 9.11 11.25 1.43
CA LYS A 145 7.83 11.89 1.75
C LYS A 145 6.72 10.88 2.03
N ILE A 146 7.00 9.57 1.87
CA ILE A 146 6.06 8.50 2.19
C ILE A 146 5.79 8.51 3.69
N LYS A 147 4.51 8.43 4.05
CA LYS A 147 4.05 8.32 5.44
C LYS A 147 3.53 6.92 5.71
N ILE A 148 3.89 6.36 6.85
CA ILE A 148 3.40 5.06 7.30
C ILE A 148 2.69 5.26 8.63
N ILE A 149 1.39 5.01 8.65
CA ILE A 149 0.56 5.11 9.84
C ILE A 149 0.27 3.70 10.31
N MET A 150 0.54 3.43 11.59
CA MET A 150 0.37 2.14 12.21
C MET A 150 -0.62 2.25 13.35
N PHE A 151 -1.56 1.32 13.41
CA PHE A 151 -2.51 1.17 14.51
C PHE A 151 -2.51 -0.28 14.97
N SER A 152 -2.25 -0.50 16.24
CA SER A 152 -2.29 -1.84 16.85
C SER A 152 -3.31 -1.87 17.98
N LYS A 153 -4.12 -2.94 17.99
CA LYS A 153 -5.05 -3.25 19.06
C LYS A 153 -4.82 -4.66 19.55
N ARG A 154 -4.47 -4.81 20.83
CA ARG A 154 -4.28 -6.10 21.49
C ARG A 154 -5.47 -6.46 22.36
N TYR A 155 -5.92 -7.70 22.27
CA TYR A 155 -6.92 -8.34 23.11
C TYR A 155 -6.24 -9.37 24.00
N ILE A 156 -6.11 -9.03 25.28
CA ILE A 156 -5.52 -9.91 26.29
C ILE A 156 -6.67 -10.66 26.98
N LYS A 157 -6.68 -12.00 26.93
CA LYS A 157 -7.62 -12.82 27.71
C LYS A 157 -7.17 -12.81 29.18
N SER A 158 -7.60 -11.81 29.95
CA SER A 158 -7.57 -11.86 31.42
C SER A 158 -8.94 -11.51 31.99
N ASN A 159 -9.25 -11.92 33.22
CA ASN A 159 -10.54 -11.69 33.92
C ASN A 159 -10.95 -10.20 34.06
N SER A 160 -10.11 -9.29 33.59
CA SER A 160 -10.37 -7.86 33.41
C SER A 160 -9.94 -7.50 31.99
N SER A 161 -10.90 -7.15 31.13
CA SER A 161 -10.65 -6.83 29.73
C SER A 161 -9.87 -5.51 29.58
N PHE A 162 -8.55 -5.59 29.44
CA PHE A 162 -7.71 -4.45 29.09
C PHE A 162 -7.74 -4.22 27.57
N ARG A 163 -8.01 -2.97 27.16
CA ARG A 163 -7.87 -2.51 25.77
C ARG A 163 -6.69 -1.55 25.71
N CYS A 164 -5.62 -1.94 25.02
CA CYS A 164 -4.50 -1.04 24.72
C CYS A 164 -4.56 -0.67 23.24
N PHE A 165 -4.36 0.62 22.94
CA PHE A 165 -4.28 1.15 21.58
C PHE A 165 -2.93 1.85 21.44
N ASP A 166 -2.16 1.46 20.43
CA ASP A 166 -0.94 2.16 20.04
C ASP A 166 -1.14 2.71 18.62
N ILE A 167 -0.88 4.01 18.46
CA ILE A 167 -0.81 4.68 17.15
C ILE A 167 0.65 5.07 16.95
N GLN A 168 1.21 4.83 15.78
CA GLN A 168 2.53 5.32 15.41
C GLN A 168 2.47 5.94 14.01
N VAL A 169 3.21 7.02 13.80
CA VAL A 169 3.31 7.69 12.49
C VAL A 169 4.79 7.79 12.16
N LEU A 170 5.22 6.96 11.22
CA LEU A 170 6.59 6.91 10.75
C LEU A 170 6.70 7.68 9.44
N ASP A 171 7.80 8.40 9.28
CA ASP A 171 8.29 8.71 7.93
C ASP A 171 9.05 7.48 7.45
N ALA A 172 8.99 7.16 6.16
CA ALA A 172 9.71 5.99 5.62
C ALA A 172 11.22 5.98 5.97
N ASN A 173 11.80 7.14 6.30
CA ASN A 173 13.19 7.31 6.74
C ASN A 173 13.36 7.85 8.18
N LYS A 174 12.30 8.03 8.98
CA LYS A 174 12.43 8.52 10.38
C LYS A 174 11.44 7.84 11.32
N ASP A 175 11.99 7.25 12.38
CA ASP A 175 11.23 6.71 13.50
C ASP A 175 10.70 7.84 14.38
N TYR A 176 9.42 8.19 14.26
CA TYR A 176 8.74 9.00 15.26
C TYR A 176 7.61 8.18 15.90
N ILE A 177 7.75 7.89 17.20
CA ILE A 177 6.72 7.18 17.97
C ILE A 177 5.86 8.23 18.69
N ILE A 178 4.60 8.38 18.29
CA ILE A 178 3.60 9.16 19.04
C ILE A 178 2.79 8.18 19.90
N LYS A 179 3.27 7.82 21.10
CA LYS A 179 2.52 6.92 22.00
C LYS A 179 1.31 7.65 22.61
N GLY A 180 0.11 7.35 22.11
CA GLY A 180 -1.15 7.76 22.73
C GLY A 180 -1.62 6.76 23.80
N ASN A 181 -1.15 6.89 25.03
CA ASN A 181 -1.62 6.05 26.15
C ASN A 181 -3.01 6.52 26.64
N ASN A 182 -4.09 6.09 26.00
CA ASN A 182 -5.44 6.26 26.54
C ASN A 182 -5.83 5.03 27.35
N LYS A 183 -5.56 5.07 28.66
CA LYS A 183 -6.20 4.16 29.62
C LYS A 183 -7.65 4.58 29.78
N TYR A 184 -8.58 3.84 29.19
CA TYR A 184 -9.99 3.92 29.59
C TYR A 184 -10.16 3.01 30.82
N SER A 185 -10.36 3.64 31.97
CA SER A 185 -10.77 3.02 33.25
C SER A 185 -12.22 2.58 33.20
#